data_AF-A0A6A7G0H8-F1
#
_entry.id   AF-A0A6A7G0H8-F1
#
_cell.length_a   1.000
_cell.length_b   1.000
_cell.length_c   1.000
_cell.angle_alpha   90.00
_cell.angle_beta   90.00
_cell.angle_gamma   90.00
#
_symmetry.space_group_name_H-M   'P 1'
#
loop_
_entity.id
_entity.type
_entity.pdbx_description
1 polymer ?
#
loop_
_entity_poly.entity_id
_entity_poly.type
_entity_poly.pdbx_seq_one_letter_code
_entity_poly.pdbx_strand_id
1 'polypeptide(L)'
;PDAFDMELMLKILKKIQAGQICNIPDYDFVTNSRLQTTTTIYPADVVLFEGILMFYQKNVRDLFHMKLFVDCDADTRLARRVMRDTRERGRNLENVLLQYTKLVKPAFEEFCLPTKKFADVIIPRGAENTVAIDLIVQHIRELLRRDSSRGQQPGHKRARHYSDTCYKRPH
;
A
#
# COMPACT_ATOMS: atom_id res chain seq x y z
N PRO A 1 -7.50 -14.60 1.32
CA PRO A 1 -6.11 -14.26 1.71
C PRO A 1 -5.07 -14.89 0.78
N ASP A 2 -5.33 -16.13 0.35
CA ASP A 2 -4.37 -16.98 -0.39
C ASP A 2 -4.11 -16.54 -1.83
N ALA A 3 -4.84 -15.55 -2.33
CA ALA A 3 -4.59 -14.93 -3.64
C ALA A 3 -3.29 -14.09 -3.67
N PHE A 4 -2.69 -13.81 -2.51
CA PHE A 4 -1.46 -13.02 -2.39
C PHE A 4 -0.25 -13.90 -2.13
N ASP A 5 0.86 -13.60 -2.81
CA ASP A 5 2.17 -14.20 -2.57
C ASP A 5 2.81 -13.58 -1.32
N MET A 6 2.34 -14.03 -0.16
CA MET A 6 2.73 -13.48 1.15
C MET A 6 4.20 -13.76 1.49
N GLU A 7 4.76 -14.86 1.00
CA GLU A 7 6.18 -15.18 1.18
C GLU A 7 7.07 -14.19 0.44
N LEU A 8 6.75 -13.90 -0.84
CA LEU A 8 7.46 -12.89 -1.60
C LEU A 8 7.33 -11.51 -0.96
N MET A 9 6.13 -11.15 -0.49
CA MET A 9 5.87 -9.88 0.20
C MET A 9 6.75 -9.72 1.44
N LEU A 10 6.76 -10.73 2.32
CA LEU A 10 7.58 -10.71 3.53
C LEU A 10 9.07 -10.63 3.21
N LYS A 11 9.53 -11.37 2.20
CA LYS A 11 10.93 -11.34 1.74
C LYS A 11 11.32 -9.95 1.24
N ILE A 12 10.47 -9.30 0.45
CA ILE A 12 10.70 -7.94 -0.07
C ILE A 12 10.73 -6.93 1.08
N LEU A 13 9.78 -6.98 2.01
CA LEU A 13 9.74 -6.06 3.16
C LEU A 13 10.99 -6.19 4.04
N LYS A 14 11.47 -7.41 4.29
CA LYS A 14 12.73 -7.63 5.03
C LYS A 14 13.94 -7.06 4.29
N LYS A 15 14.00 -7.17 2.95
CA LYS A 15 15.07 -6.55 2.15
C LYS A 15 15.03 -5.03 2.21
N ILE A 16 13.84 -4.45 2.12
CA ILE A 16 13.63 -3.00 2.25
C ILE A 16 14.12 -2.52 3.63
N GLN A 17 13.75 -3.22 4.71
CA GLN A 17 14.19 -2.89 6.06
C GLN A 17 15.72 -2.98 6.22
N ALA A 18 16.36 -3.92 5.53
CA ALA A 18 17.81 -4.06 5.48
C ALA A 18 18.50 -3.00 4.59
N GLY A 19 17.75 -2.10 3.93
CA GLY A 19 18.29 -1.10 3.01
C GLY A 19 18.89 -1.71 1.76
N GLN A 20 18.37 -2.85 1.29
CA GLN A 20 18.79 -3.51 0.07
C GLN A 20 17.90 -3.10 -1.10
N ILE A 21 18.48 -3.05 -2.30
CA ILE A 21 17.71 -2.88 -3.55
C ILE A 21 16.81 -4.11 -3.74
N CYS A 22 15.54 -3.89 -4.08
CA CYS A 22 14.60 -4.96 -4.37
C CYS A 22 13.84 -4.70 -5.67
N ASN A 23 13.43 -5.78 -6.33
CA ASN A 23 12.64 -5.74 -7.55
C ASN A 23 11.25 -6.26 -7.21
N ILE A 24 10.23 -5.43 -7.47
CA ILE A 24 8.83 -5.78 -7.23
C ILE A 24 8.21 -6.15 -8.59
N PRO A 25 7.53 -7.31 -8.70
CA PRO A 25 6.88 -7.69 -9.94
C PRO A 25 5.71 -6.77 -10.27
N ASP A 26 5.59 -6.40 -11.54
CA ASP A 26 4.43 -5.63 -12.01
C ASP A 26 3.23 -6.57 -12.24
N TYR A 27 2.01 -6.08 -12.01
CA TYR A 27 0.78 -6.85 -12.15
C TYR A 27 -0.19 -6.13 -13.09
N ASP A 28 -0.72 -6.87 -14.05
CA ASP A 28 -1.71 -6.36 -14.99
C ASP A 28 -3.12 -6.81 -14.58
N PHE A 29 -3.98 -5.84 -14.31
CA PHE A 29 -5.37 -6.05 -13.91
C PHE A 29 -6.31 -6.36 -15.09
N VAL A 30 -5.87 -6.12 -16.32
CA VAL A 30 -6.64 -6.45 -17.54
C VAL A 30 -6.50 -7.94 -17.83
N THR A 31 -5.26 -8.44 -17.91
CA THR A 31 -4.99 -9.88 -18.10
C THR A 31 -5.06 -10.71 -16.81
N ASN A 32 -5.16 -10.06 -15.64
CA ASN A 32 -5.11 -10.68 -14.32
C ASN A 32 -3.84 -11.53 -14.10
N SER A 33 -2.70 -11.05 -14.61
CA SER A 33 -1.45 -11.80 -14.61
C SER A 33 -0.25 -10.98 -14.14
N ARG A 34 0.78 -11.67 -13.67
CA ARG A 34 2.07 -11.05 -13.33
C ARG A 34 2.85 -10.81 -14.62
N LEU A 35 3.37 -9.59 -14.80
CA LEU A 35 4.22 -9.24 -15.92
C LEU A 35 5.65 -9.73 -15.70
N GLN A 36 6.41 -9.85 -16.79
CA GLN A 36 7.85 -10.16 -16.72
C GLN A 36 8.68 -8.94 -16.28
N THR A 37 8.11 -7.75 -16.35
CA THR A 37 8.74 -6.52 -15.90
C THR A 37 8.69 -6.42 -14.38
N THR A 38 9.70 -5.75 -13.83
CA THR A 38 9.78 -5.46 -12.41
C THR A 38 10.13 -4.01 -12.20
N THR A 39 9.56 -3.42 -11.16
CA THR A 39 9.93 -2.09 -10.69
C THR A 39 11.03 -2.21 -9.62
N THR A 40 12.17 -1.55 -9.86
CA THR A 40 13.28 -1.49 -8.90
C THR A 40 12.99 -0.46 -7.82
N ILE A 41 13.06 -0.87 -6.56
CA ILE A 41 12.98 0.00 -5.38
C ILE A 41 14.37 0.13 -4.78
N TYR A 42 14.80 1.39 -4.65
CA TYR A 42 16.06 1.75 -4.00
C TYR A 42 15.83 1.96 -2.50
N PRO A 43 16.90 1.87 -1.69
CA PRO A 43 16.81 2.15 -0.26
C PRO A 43 16.24 3.56 -0.01
N ALA A 44 15.24 3.64 0.86
CA ALA A 44 14.56 4.88 1.22
C ALA A 44 14.45 5.00 2.75
N ASP A 45 14.46 6.24 3.25
CA ASP A 45 14.32 6.52 4.68
C ASP A 45 12.88 6.28 5.17
N VAL A 46 11.88 6.51 4.31
CA VAL A 46 10.46 6.26 4.56
C VAL A 46 9.86 5.48 3.40
N VAL A 47 9.11 4.42 3.72
CA VAL A 47 8.41 3.57 2.75
C VAL A 47 6.94 3.50 3.10
N LEU A 48 6.09 3.86 2.14
CA LEU A 48 4.64 3.67 2.25
C LEU A 48 4.28 2.34 1.59
N PHE A 49 3.76 1.42 2.38
CA PHE A 49 3.33 0.10 1.89
C PHE A 49 1.80 -0.01 1.96
N GLU A 50 1.15 -0.14 0.80
CA GLU A 50 -0.31 -0.09 0.67
C GLU A 50 -0.89 -1.45 0.25
N GLY A 51 -2.09 -1.75 0.76
CA GLY A 51 -2.86 -2.89 0.29
C GLY A 51 -4.03 -3.24 1.21
N ILE A 52 -4.98 -4.02 0.71
CA ILE A 52 -6.22 -4.36 1.43
C ILE A 52 -6.01 -5.35 2.59
N LEU A 53 -4.90 -6.11 2.61
CA LEU A 53 -4.64 -7.16 3.62
C LEU A 53 -3.27 -7.01 4.31
N MET A 54 -2.69 -5.81 4.32
CA MET A 54 -1.36 -5.58 4.91
C MET A 54 -1.30 -5.92 6.41
N PHE A 55 -2.42 -5.75 7.10
CA PHE A 55 -2.55 -6.08 8.52
C PHE A 55 -3.16 -7.46 8.75
N TYR A 56 -3.22 -8.35 7.75
CA TYR A 56 -3.78 -9.68 7.96
C TYR A 56 -2.82 -10.58 8.73
N GLN A 57 -1.61 -10.81 8.20
CA GLN A 57 -0.61 -11.66 8.84
C GLN A 57 0.23 -10.89 9.88
N LYS A 58 0.45 -11.51 11.04
CA LYS A 58 1.20 -10.89 12.16
C LYS A 58 2.65 -10.58 11.80
N ASN A 59 3.35 -11.50 11.15
CA ASN A 59 4.73 -11.34 10.70
C ASN A 59 4.98 -10.12 9.80
N VAL A 60 4.03 -9.77 8.93
CA VAL A 60 4.09 -8.56 8.09
C VAL A 60 3.77 -7.33 8.93
N ARG A 61 2.71 -7.41 9.73
CA ARG A 61 2.23 -6.32 10.59
C ARG A 61 3.29 -5.81 11.56
N ASP A 62 4.09 -6.72 12.11
CA ASP A 62 5.16 -6.43 13.07
C ASP A 62 6.34 -5.65 12.44
N LEU A 63 6.41 -5.56 11.10
CA LEU A 63 7.45 -4.79 10.39
C LEU A 63 7.10 -3.30 10.27
N PHE A 64 5.85 -2.90 10.51
CA PHE A 64 5.41 -1.52 10.32
C PHE A 64 5.61 -0.69 11.60
N HIS A 65 6.29 0.45 11.46
CA HIS A 65 6.45 1.43 12.53
C HIS A 65 5.17 2.25 12.78
N MET A 66 4.35 2.44 11.75
CA MET A 66 3.06 3.14 11.81
C MET A 66 2.05 2.46 10.89
N LYS A 67 0.83 2.23 11.38
CA LYS A 67 -0.24 1.49 10.70
C LYS A 67 -1.45 2.40 10.52
N LEU A 68 -1.78 2.71 9.27
CA LEU A 68 -2.90 3.55 8.90
C LEU A 68 -4.01 2.71 8.27
N PHE A 69 -5.26 2.90 8.69
CA PHE A 69 -6.41 2.28 8.05
C PHE A 69 -7.33 3.37 7.49
N VAL A 70 -7.52 3.39 6.17
CA VAL A 70 -8.43 4.32 5.51
C VAL A 70 -9.84 3.76 5.55
N ASP A 71 -10.73 4.45 6.26
CA ASP A 71 -12.10 4.02 6.49
C ASP A 71 -13.08 4.80 5.61
N CYS A 72 -13.91 4.05 4.88
CA CYS A 72 -14.86 4.59 3.93
C CYS A 72 -16.01 3.60 3.74
N ASP A 73 -17.21 4.14 3.58
CA ASP A 73 -18.42 3.35 3.45
C ASP A 73 -18.39 2.43 2.22
N ALA A 74 -19.07 1.30 2.33
CA ALA A 74 -19.01 0.22 1.34
C ALA A 74 -19.58 0.63 -0.02
N ASP A 75 -20.62 1.45 -0.01
CA ASP A 75 -21.28 2.04 -1.18
C ASP A 75 -20.37 3.05 -1.90
N THR A 76 -19.71 3.95 -1.16
CA THR A 76 -18.76 4.92 -1.70
C THR A 76 -17.57 4.21 -2.34
N ARG A 77 -17.03 3.18 -1.68
CA ARG A 77 -15.97 2.33 -2.24
C ARG A 77 -16.44 1.57 -3.48
N LEU A 78 -17.67 1.05 -3.47
CA LEU A 78 -18.24 0.34 -4.62
C LEU A 78 -18.43 1.28 -5.82
N ALA A 79 -18.98 2.48 -5.61
CA ALA A 79 -19.15 3.48 -6.65
C ALA A 79 -17.81 3.84 -7.30
N ARG A 80 -16.78 4.15 -6.49
CA ARG A 80 -15.42 4.41 -6.99
C ARG A 80 -14.84 3.21 -7.75
N ARG A 81 -15.05 1.99 -7.24
CA ARG A 81 -14.60 0.76 -7.91
C ARG A 81 -15.27 0.55 -9.27
N VAL A 82 -16.59 0.74 -9.35
CA VAL A 82 -17.34 0.56 -10.60
C VAL A 82 -16.80 1.50 -11.67
N MET A 83 -16.63 2.78 -11.33
CA MET A 83 -16.08 3.77 -12.25
C MET A 83 -14.68 3.39 -12.74
N ARG A 84 -13.78 3.03 -11.82
CA ARG A 84 -12.40 2.61 -12.13
C ARG A 84 -12.36 1.34 -13.00
N ASP A 85 -13.04 0.28 -12.58
CA ASP A 85 -12.98 -1.03 -13.25
C ASP A 85 -13.65 -0.99 -14.64
N THR A 86 -14.67 -0.16 -14.85
CA THR A 86 -15.30 0.02 -16.17
C THR A 86 -14.46 0.88 -17.11
N ARG A 87 -13.93 2.01 -16.62
CA ARG A 87 -13.19 2.99 -17.46
C ARG A 87 -11.77 2.56 -17.78
N GLU A 88 -11.04 2.06 -16.80
CA GLU A 88 -9.60 1.81 -16.93
C GLU A 88 -9.27 0.35 -17.21
N ARG A 89 -10.12 -0.57 -16.76
CA ARG A 89 -9.87 -2.03 -16.87
C ARG A 89 -10.77 -2.71 -17.91
N GLY A 90 -11.63 -1.95 -18.58
CA GLY A 90 -12.53 -2.45 -19.63
C GLY A 90 -13.53 -3.49 -19.15
N ARG A 91 -13.89 -3.51 -17.86
CA ARG A 91 -14.82 -4.52 -17.32
C ARG A 91 -16.27 -4.14 -17.56
N ASN A 92 -17.10 -5.14 -17.83
CA ASN A 92 -18.55 -4.97 -17.88
C ASN A 92 -19.11 -4.71 -16.46
N LEU A 93 -20.09 -3.79 -16.35
CA LEU A 93 -20.73 -3.40 -15.09
C LEU A 93 -21.31 -4.60 -14.32
N GLU A 94 -22.04 -5.49 -15.00
CA GLU A 94 -22.66 -6.66 -14.38
C GLU A 94 -21.61 -7.58 -13.76
N ASN A 95 -20.50 -7.80 -14.47
CA ASN A 95 -19.39 -8.60 -13.97
C ASN A 95 -18.74 -7.97 -12.73
N VAL A 96 -18.58 -6.64 -12.69
CA VAL A 96 -18.04 -5.93 -11.54
C VAL A 96 -18.95 -6.09 -10.32
N LEU A 97 -20.26 -5.94 -10.49
CA LEU A 97 -21.24 -6.07 -9.40
C LEU A 97 -21.35 -7.52 -8.91
N LEU A 98 -21.34 -8.49 -9.83
CA LEU A 98 -21.35 -9.92 -9.51
C LEU A 98 -20.11 -10.32 -8.71
N GLN A 99 -18.92 -9.90 -9.17
CA GLN A 99 -17.66 -10.15 -8.47
C GLN A 99 -17.63 -9.46 -7.10
N TYR A 100 -18.16 -8.23 -6.99
CA TYR A 100 -18.24 -7.53 -5.73
C TYR A 100 -19.09 -8.30 -4.71
N THR A 101 -20.30 -8.70 -5.13
CA THR A 101 -21.27 -9.34 -4.24
C THR A 101 -20.83 -10.74 -3.84
N LYS A 102 -20.30 -11.54 -4.78
CA LYS A 102 -19.91 -12.92 -4.52
C LYS A 102 -18.57 -13.06 -3.79
N LEU A 103 -17.60 -12.19 -4.08
CA LEU A 103 -16.22 -12.38 -3.63
C LEU A 103 -15.73 -11.23 -2.75
N VAL A 104 -15.83 -10.00 -3.23
CA VAL A 104 -15.09 -8.90 -2.58
C VAL A 104 -15.74 -8.42 -1.30
N LYS A 105 -17.08 -8.31 -1.24
CA LYS A 105 -17.77 -7.91 -0.02
C LYS A 105 -17.59 -8.96 1.10
N PRO A 106 -17.85 -10.26 0.89
CA PRO A 106 -17.61 -11.28 1.91
C PRO A 106 -16.14 -11.30 2.37
N ALA A 107 -15.18 -11.31 1.44
CA ALA A 107 -13.77 -11.34 1.80
C ALA A 107 -13.31 -10.07 2.53
N PHE A 108 -13.89 -8.90 2.24
CA PHE A 108 -13.62 -7.68 2.97
C PHE A 108 -14.12 -7.79 4.43
N GLU A 109 -15.36 -8.22 4.61
CA GLU A 109 -15.99 -8.35 5.94
C GLU A 109 -15.28 -9.40 6.80
N GLU A 110 -14.84 -10.50 6.19
CA GLU A 110 -14.18 -11.61 6.88
C GLU A 110 -12.70 -11.34 7.17
N PHE A 111 -11.94 -10.83 6.18
CA PHE A 111 -10.47 -10.79 6.28
C PHE A 111 -9.87 -9.40 6.40
N CYS A 112 -10.52 -8.36 5.86
CA CYS A 112 -9.97 -7.00 5.86
C CYS A 112 -10.48 -6.18 7.04
N LEU A 113 -11.80 -6.12 7.23
CA LEU A 113 -12.45 -5.29 8.25
C LEU A 113 -11.98 -5.62 9.68
N PRO A 114 -11.81 -6.90 10.09
CA PRO A 114 -11.32 -7.22 11.43
C PRO A 114 -9.89 -6.74 11.68
N THR A 115 -9.12 -6.44 10.63
CA THR A 115 -7.75 -5.95 10.76
C THR A 115 -7.68 -4.46 11.11
N LYS A 116 -8.80 -3.73 11.01
CA LYS A 116 -8.92 -2.33 11.42
C LYS A 116 -8.50 -2.11 12.88
N LYS A 117 -8.72 -3.09 13.76
CA LYS A 117 -8.33 -3.04 15.18
C LYS A 117 -6.82 -2.95 15.42
N PHE A 118 -6.00 -3.24 14.41
CA PHE A 118 -4.54 -3.15 14.49
C PHE A 118 -4.00 -1.84 13.93
N ALA A 119 -4.85 -0.92 13.48
CA ALA A 119 -4.42 0.39 13.03
C ALA A 119 -4.05 1.26 14.23
N ASP A 120 -2.98 2.03 14.09
CA ASP A 120 -2.63 3.07 15.08
C ASP A 120 -3.48 4.32 14.84
N VAL A 121 -3.83 4.61 13.58
CA VAL A 121 -4.68 5.73 13.17
C VAL A 121 -5.69 5.29 12.11
N ILE A 122 -6.95 5.70 12.28
CA ILE A 122 -8.01 5.53 11.30
C ILE A 122 -8.24 6.85 10.58
N ILE A 123 -8.19 6.84 9.25
CA ILE A 123 -8.38 8.03 8.40
C ILE A 123 -9.74 7.94 7.70
N PRO A 124 -10.77 8.69 8.14
CA PRO A 124 -12.04 8.74 7.45
C PRO A 124 -11.92 9.54 6.14
N ARG A 125 -12.83 9.29 5.19
CA ARG A 125 -12.96 9.99 3.88
C ARG A 125 -11.77 9.85 2.92
N GLY A 126 -10.68 9.20 3.35
CA GLY A 126 -9.51 8.94 2.52
C GLY A 126 -8.89 10.22 1.95
N ALA A 127 -8.75 10.29 0.63
CA ALA A 127 -8.05 11.37 -0.07
C ALA A 127 -8.67 12.76 0.13
N GLU A 128 -9.97 12.83 0.49
CA GLU A 128 -10.66 14.10 0.75
C GLU A 128 -10.30 14.69 2.13
N ASN A 129 -9.67 13.90 3.00
CA ASN A 129 -9.27 14.34 4.33
C ASN A 129 -7.88 14.98 4.30
N THR A 130 -7.80 16.18 3.73
CA THR A 130 -6.57 16.96 3.59
C THR A 130 -5.88 17.18 4.94
N VAL A 131 -6.64 17.42 6.01
CA VAL A 131 -6.10 17.58 7.37
C VAL A 131 -5.34 16.34 7.82
N ALA A 132 -5.90 15.14 7.64
CA ALA A 132 -5.19 13.90 8.00
C ALA A 132 -3.95 13.68 7.13
N ILE A 133 -4.03 13.99 5.83
CA ILE A 133 -2.89 13.90 4.91
C ILE A 133 -1.77 14.84 5.37
N ASP A 134 -2.09 16.09 5.69
CA ASP A 134 -1.11 17.09 6.14
C ASP A 134 -0.41 16.65 7.43
N LEU A 135 -1.13 16.05 8.38
CA LEU A 135 -0.54 15.49 9.60
C LEU A 135 0.48 14.38 9.28
N ILE A 136 0.14 13.45 8.38
CA ILE A 136 1.07 12.38 7.95
C ILE A 136 2.28 12.97 7.22
N VAL A 137 2.06 13.94 6.32
CA VAL A 137 3.13 14.62 5.58
C VAL A 137 4.08 15.35 6.53
N GLN A 138 3.56 16.06 7.53
CA GLN A 138 4.38 16.72 8.54
C GLN A 138 5.18 15.72 9.38
N HIS A 139 4.57 14.59 9.76
CA HIS A 139 5.27 13.53 10.49
C HIS A 139 6.42 12.94 9.66
N ILE A 140 6.19 12.65 8.38
CA ILE A 140 7.23 12.17 7.46
C ILE A 140 8.36 13.20 7.32
N ARG A 141 8.03 14.48 7.15
CA ARG A 141 9.04 15.56 7.08
C ARG A 141 9.89 15.64 8.34
N GLU A 142 9.29 15.43 9.51
CA GLU A 142 10.02 15.42 10.78
C GLU A 142 10.99 14.23 10.88
N LEU A 143 10.56 13.02 10.48
CA LEU A 143 11.43 11.84 10.43
C LEU A 143 12.65 12.07 9.55
N LEU A 144 12.44 12.61 8.33
CA LEU A 144 13.52 12.91 7.39
C LEU A 144 14.50 13.97 7.92
N ARG A 145 14.01 14.94 8.71
CA ARG A 145 14.86 15.95 9.36
C ARG A 145 15.73 15.34 10.46
N ARG A 146 15.17 14.48 11.31
CA ARG A 146 15.91 13.85 12.42
C ARG A 146 17.07 12.98 11.95
N ASP A 147 16.91 12.28 10.82
CA ASP A 147 18.00 11.47 10.25
C ASP A 147 19.10 12.33 9.60
N SER A 148 18.74 13.52 9.09
CA SER A 148 19.72 14.50 8.59
C SER A 148 20.70 14.96 9.68
N SER A 149 20.23 15.09 10.92
CA SER A 149 21.05 15.48 12.08
C SER A 149 21.92 14.35 12.65
N ARG A 150 21.58 13.08 12.42
CA ARG A 150 22.40 11.92 12.85
C ARG A 150 23.53 11.58 11.88
N GLY A 151 23.48 12.07 10.64
CA GLY A 151 24.46 11.82 9.57
C GLY A 151 25.79 12.60 9.65
N GLN A 152 26.06 13.35 10.74
CA GLN A 152 27.37 14.00 11.00
C GLN A 152 28.38 13.08 11.70
N GLN A 153 28.28 11.74 11.52
CA GLN A 153 29.41 10.84 11.77
C GLN A 153 30.09 10.46 10.44
N PRO A 154 31.43 10.57 10.32
CA PRO A 154 32.14 10.34 9.07
C PRO A 154 32.19 8.84 8.76
N GLY A 155 31.36 8.35 7.84
CA GLY A 155 31.50 6.97 7.36
C GLY A 155 30.44 6.38 6.43
N HIS A 156 29.22 6.93 6.36
CA HIS A 156 28.17 6.38 5.47
C HIS A 156 27.25 7.47 4.92
N LYS A 157 27.66 8.10 3.82
CA LYS A 157 26.76 8.95 3.03
C LYS A 157 25.84 8.04 2.21
N ARG A 158 24.65 7.72 2.74
CA ARG A 158 23.57 7.17 1.90
C ARG A 158 23.17 8.25 0.90
N ALA A 159 23.30 7.96 -0.40
CA ALA A 159 22.75 8.82 -1.44
C ALA A 159 21.23 8.87 -1.26
N ARG A 160 20.67 10.07 -1.08
CA ARG A 160 19.20 10.24 -1.02
C ARG A 160 18.64 9.98 -2.41
N HIS A 161 18.03 8.82 -2.59
CA HIS A 161 17.23 8.55 -3.77
C HIS A 161 15.82 9.06 -3.49
N TYR A 162 15.45 10.17 -4.13
CA TYR A 162 14.04 10.51 -4.35
C TYR A 162 13.51 9.57 -5.42
N SER A 163 13.31 8.29 -5.09
CA SER A 163 12.52 7.43 -5.95
C SER A 163 11.06 7.79 -5.69
N ASP A 164 10.50 8.65 -6.53
CA ASP A 164 9.05 8.72 -6.75
C ASP A 164 8.63 7.43 -7.48
N THR A 165 8.84 6.27 -6.86
CA THR A 165 8.19 5.01 -7.26
C THR A 165 6.76 5.04 -6.74
N CYS A 166 6.01 6.02 -7.25
CA CYS A 166 4.58 6.04 -7.14
C CYS A 166 4.07 4.89 -8.01
N TYR A 167 3.61 3.82 -7.38
CA TYR A 167 2.82 2.81 -8.07
C TYR A 167 1.56 3.53 -8.58
N LYS A 168 1.61 4.03 -9.81
CA LYS A 168 0.45 4.60 -10.48
C LYS A 168 -0.53 3.45 -10.64
N ARG A 169 -1.50 3.35 -9.73
CA ARG A 169 -2.80 2.82 -10.15
C ARG A 169 -3.23 3.69 -11.34
N PRO A 170 -3.68 3.10 -12.46
CA PRO A 170 -4.47 3.89 -13.38
C PRO A 170 -5.58 4.60 -12.57
N HIS A 171 -5.79 5.87 -12.90
CA HIS A 171 -6.81 6.75 -12.34
C HIS A 171 -7.96 6.88 -13.34
#